data_AF-A0A2W1MYP3-F1
#
_entry.id   AF-A0A2W1MYP3-F1
#
_cell.length_a   1.000
_cell.length_b   1.000
_cell.length_c   1.000
_cell.angle_alpha   90.00
_cell.angle_beta   90.00
_cell.angle_gamma   90.00
#
_symmetry.space_group_name_H-M   'P 1'
#
loop_
_entity.id
_entity.type
_entity.pdbx_description
1 polymer ?
#
loop_
_entity_poly.entity_id
_entity_poly.type
_entity_poly.pdbx_seq_one_letter_code
_entity_poly.pdbx_strand_id
1 'polypeptide(L)'
;MKKTKVLLTGATGNMGSEGLKQLYANKDKYDIVLFSLPTKADKKKLAAYEGKDSVTIVWGDLTNYEDVKRAVDGVDIVLHVGGMVSPKADYHPALTMKVNVGGIRNIIKAIKAQKNADKIKLVYIGSIAQTGDRSAPIHWGRTGDPIKISIYDNYAISKTIAEREVIESGLNYWVSLRQTGILYPGIGAANGLDPIMFHTPMNNVIEWVTAADSGKMLANVCKADLPEDFWRRIYNVGGGEKYRTTYSEFMIESTQVLGIKDFKKVTDLNWFATGNFHGQWYEDSDVLEEYLHFRSGSLDGFIAELKQNVPFYLKLTKLIPSFIMKNFAFKPAANKPAGTMNWINNNNKNAISAFFGSKEKWEAIPAWSDFKLEPALAKKIRLNHGYDESKPKAELDIQDLKQATEFRGGKCLSEKMEKGDLYDKLAFKCAFGHEFEASPALILLGGHWCPDCLPTPWNYDAEAKRNPFFAQVWYPLHDKNEANYYEDTIYK
;
A
#
# COMPACT_ATOMS: atom_id res chain seq x y z
N MET A 1 20.65 -25.44 18.38
CA MET A 1 20.88 -24.10 17.76
C MET A 1 20.05 -23.09 18.51
N LYS A 2 20.55 -21.86 18.70
CA LYS A 2 19.74 -20.77 19.29
C LYS A 2 18.60 -20.44 18.33
N LYS A 3 17.37 -20.37 18.83
CA LYS A 3 16.20 -19.94 18.03
C LYS A 3 16.25 -18.44 17.77
N THR A 4 15.73 -18.01 16.63
CA THR A 4 15.58 -16.58 16.30
C THR A 4 14.33 -16.05 16.98
N LYS A 5 14.46 -14.98 17.78
CA LYS A 5 13.31 -14.36 18.45
C LYS A 5 12.64 -13.35 17.52
N VAL A 6 11.40 -13.60 17.13
CA VAL A 6 10.65 -12.82 16.12
C VAL A 6 9.45 -12.15 16.76
N LEU A 7 9.42 -10.82 16.74
CA LEU A 7 8.23 -10.03 17.06
C LEU A 7 7.32 -9.92 15.84
N LEU A 8 6.07 -10.34 15.96
CA LEU A 8 5.00 -10.12 14.97
C LEU A 8 3.92 -9.22 15.56
N THR A 9 3.83 -8.00 15.05
CA THR A 9 2.67 -7.13 15.28
C THR A 9 1.59 -7.42 14.25
N GLY A 10 0.30 -7.25 14.59
CA GLY A 10 -0.79 -7.44 13.62
C GLY A 10 -1.11 -8.90 13.28
N ALA A 11 -0.73 -9.85 14.15
CA ALA A 11 -0.93 -11.29 13.95
C ALA A 11 -2.41 -11.72 13.79
N THR A 12 -3.36 -10.86 14.15
CA THR A 12 -4.80 -11.13 14.04
C THR A 12 -5.43 -10.61 12.74
N GLY A 13 -4.64 -9.94 11.88
CA GLY A 13 -5.05 -9.49 10.54
C GLY A 13 -4.88 -10.57 9.46
N ASN A 14 -5.39 -10.32 8.25
CA ASN A 14 -5.37 -11.29 7.14
C ASN A 14 -3.94 -11.80 6.84
N MET A 15 -3.01 -10.89 6.53
CA MET A 15 -1.60 -11.22 6.28
C MET A 15 -0.88 -11.75 7.54
N GLY A 16 -1.04 -11.06 8.67
CA GLY A 16 -0.32 -11.42 9.90
C GLY A 16 -0.70 -12.80 10.44
N SER A 17 -1.96 -13.22 10.30
CA SER A 17 -2.41 -14.55 10.73
C SER A 17 -1.83 -15.67 9.87
N GLU A 18 -1.68 -15.45 8.55
CA GLU A 18 -0.97 -16.39 7.68
C GLU A 18 0.53 -16.43 8.02
N GLY A 19 1.15 -15.27 8.28
CA GLY A 19 2.53 -15.20 8.77
C GLY A 19 2.75 -15.96 10.08
N LEU A 20 1.82 -15.84 11.03
CA LEU A 20 1.84 -16.59 12.29
C LEU A 20 1.75 -18.10 12.04
N LYS A 21 0.87 -18.57 11.16
CA LYS A 21 0.78 -19.99 10.81
C LYS A 21 2.12 -20.51 10.27
N GLN A 22 2.77 -19.76 9.39
CA GLN A 22 4.06 -20.14 8.80
C GLN A 22 5.20 -20.17 9.84
N LEU A 23 5.28 -19.14 10.69
CA LEU A 23 6.27 -19.09 11.79
C LEU A 23 6.05 -20.23 12.78
N TYR A 24 4.81 -20.49 13.20
CA TYR A 24 4.48 -21.53 14.18
C TYR A 24 4.67 -22.94 13.62
N ALA A 25 4.46 -23.15 12.31
CA ALA A 25 4.82 -24.40 11.65
C ALA A 25 6.34 -24.68 11.74
N ASN A 26 7.16 -23.63 11.92
CA ASN A 26 8.61 -23.69 12.08
C ASN A 26 9.05 -23.29 13.50
N LYS A 27 8.22 -23.51 14.52
CA LYS A 27 8.46 -23.14 15.93
C LYS A 27 9.72 -23.72 16.58
N ASP A 28 10.34 -24.71 15.95
CA ASP A 28 11.60 -25.29 16.38
C ASP A 28 12.78 -24.36 16.06
N LYS A 29 12.59 -23.41 15.13
CA LYS A 29 13.56 -22.39 14.71
C LYS A 29 13.30 -21.02 15.33
N TYR A 30 12.09 -20.77 15.82
CA TYR A 30 11.64 -19.44 16.22
C TYR A 30 11.08 -19.39 17.64
N ASP A 31 11.43 -18.33 18.37
CA ASP A 31 10.72 -17.88 19.56
C ASP A 31 9.84 -16.68 19.18
N ILE A 32 8.53 -16.88 19.18
CA ILE A 32 7.58 -15.95 18.55
C ILE A 32 6.98 -15.03 19.62
N VAL A 33 7.14 -13.72 19.45
CA VAL A 33 6.47 -12.71 20.28
C VAL A 33 5.31 -12.12 19.48
N LEU A 34 4.07 -12.29 19.95
CA LEU A 34 2.89 -11.70 19.35
C LEU A 34 2.51 -10.42 20.09
N PHE A 35 2.44 -9.31 19.38
CA PHE A 35 1.97 -8.04 19.95
C PHE A 35 0.58 -7.69 19.39
N SER A 36 -0.40 -7.62 20.29
CA SER A 36 -1.81 -7.42 19.92
C SER A 36 -2.57 -6.63 20.99
N LEU A 37 -3.64 -5.95 20.57
CA LEU A 37 -4.56 -5.29 21.50
C LEU A 37 -5.30 -6.33 22.37
N PRO A 38 -5.61 -6.02 23.64
CA PRO A 38 -6.31 -6.94 24.56
C PRO A 38 -7.83 -7.05 24.27
N THR A 39 -8.26 -6.93 23.02
CA THR A 39 -9.68 -7.00 22.66
C THR A 39 -10.22 -8.44 22.76
N LYS A 40 -11.53 -8.60 22.99
CA LYS A 40 -12.18 -9.93 22.99
C LYS A 40 -11.96 -10.66 21.65
N ALA A 41 -11.98 -9.94 20.54
CA ALA A 41 -11.79 -10.51 19.21
C ALA A 41 -10.35 -11.02 19.00
N ASP A 42 -9.35 -10.26 19.44
CA ASP A 42 -7.95 -10.66 19.31
C ASP A 42 -7.62 -11.83 20.23
N LYS A 43 -8.09 -11.81 21.48
CA LYS A 43 -7.97 -12.96 22.40
C LYS A 43 -8.56 -14.23 21.80
N LYS A 44 -9.76 -14.15 21.21
CA LYS A 44 -10.37 -15.30 20.53
C LYS A 44 -9.51 -15.84 19.37
N LYS A 45 -8.90 -14.95 18.57
CA LYS A 45 -8.05 -15.35 17.44
C LYS A 45 -6.72 -15.96 17.88
N LEU A 46 -6.18 -15.54 19.02
CA LEU A 46 -4.89 -16.00 19.52
C LEU A 46 -4.97 -17.12 20.57
N ALA A 47 -6.17 -17.48 21.03
CA ALA A 47 -6.38 -18.50 22.07
C ALA A 47 -5.67 -19.84 21.79
N ALA A 48 -5.58 -20.26 20.53
CA ALA A 48 -4.89 -21.50 20.15
C ALA A 48 -3.37 -21.49 20.40
N TYR A 49 -2.78 -20.30 20.59
CA TYR A 49 -1.36 -20.08 20.82
C TYR A 49 -1.03 -19.72 22.28
N GLU A 50 -2.03 -19.51 23.13
CA GLU A 50 -1.83 -19.26 24.56
C GLU A 50 -1.18 -20.48 25.24
N GLY A 51 -0.15 -20.25 26.06
CA GLY A 51 0.56 -21.29 26.79
C GLY A 51 1.45 -22.20 25.93
N LYS A 52 1.75 -21.86 24.68
CA LYS A 52 2.71 -22.61 23.85
C LYS A 52 4.14 -22.17 24.17
N ASP A 53 5.05 -23.12 24.40
CA ASP A 53 6.44 -22.85 24.81
C ASP A 53 7.22 -21.91 23.87
N SER A 54 6.89 -21.92 22.58
CA SER A 54 7.54 -21.09 21.54
C SER A 54 6.83 -19.77 21.27
N VAL A 55 5.75 -19.44 22.02
CA VAL A 55 4.94 -18.25 21.78
C VAL A 55 4.77 -17.45 23.06
N THR A 56 5.15 -16.18 23.01
CA THR A 56 4.83 -15.18 24.04
C THR A 56 3.83 -14.19 23.48
N ILE A 57 2.71 -13.97 24.17
CA ILE A 57 1.74 -12.94 23.78
C ILE A 57 1.92 -11.72 24.68
N VAL A 58 2.25 -10.58 24.07
CA VAL A 58 2.32 -9.28 24.71
C VAL A 58 1.07 -8.50 24.33
N TRP A 59 0.17 -8.37 25.29
CA TRP A 59 -1.01 -7.53 25.14
C TRP A 59 -0.63 -6.06 25.35
N GLY A 60 -0.89 -5.21 24.36
CA GLY A 60 -0.52 -3.79 24.42
C GLY A 60 -0.99 -2.99 23.21
N ASP A 61 -0.74 -1.69 23.23
CA ASP A 61 -1.13 -0.75 22.18
C ASP A 61 0.11 -0.16 21.48
N LEU A 62 0.10 -0.14 20.13
CA LEU A 62 1.21 0.44 19.34
C LEU A 62 1.46 1.93 19.64
N THR A 63 0.43 2.64 20.09
CA THR A 63 0.52 4.06 20.48
C THR A 63 1.22 4.25 21.83
N ASN A 64 1.38 3.19 22.63
CA ASN A 64 2.06 3.20 23.91
C ASN A 64 3.51 2.70 23.77
N TYR A 65 4.47 3.58 24.03
CA TYR A 65 5.89 3.24 23.90
C TYR A 65 6.35 2.13 24.85
N GLU A 66 5.88 2.10 26.11
CA GLU A 66 6.30 1.08 27.07
C GLU A 66 5.78 -0.31 26.71
N ASP A 67 4.58 -0.38 26.14
CA ASP A 67 4.02 -1.63 25.61
C ASP A 67 4.88 -2.17 24.44
N VAL A 68 5.22 -1.29 23.49
CA VAL A 68 6.08 -1.63 22.36
C VAL A 68 7.48 -2.03 22.84
N LYS A 69 8.05 -1.30 23.79
CA LYS A 69 9.37 -1.59 24.37
C LYS A 69 9.43 -2.98 25.01
N ARG A 70 8.38 -3.39 25.75
CA ARG A 70 8.29 -4.76 26.29
C ARG A 70 8.25 -5.82 25.19
N ALA A 71 7.56 -5.55 24.08
CA ALA A 71 7.46 -6.48 22.96
C ALA A 71 8.77 -6.62 22.17
N VAL A 72 9.54 -5.54 22.05
CA VAL A 72 10.83 -5.48 21.33
C VAL A 72 12.00 -6.03 22.15
N ASP A 73 11.84 -6.21 23.47
CA ASP A 73 12.93 -6.61 24.34
C ASP A 73 13.59 -7.96 23.94
N GLY A 74 14.88 -7.89 23.60
CA GLY A 74 15.70 -9.03 23.21
C GLY A 74 15.32 -9.71 21.89
N VAL A 75 14.50 -9.09 21.04
CA VAL A 75 14.13 -9.66 19.73
C VAL A 75 15.27 -9.53 18.72
N ASP A 76 15.34 -10.49 17.79
CA ASP A 76 16.30 -10.44 16.68
C ASP A 76 15.66 -9.81 15.42
N ILE A 77 14.35 -10.02 15.22
CA ILE A 77 13.60 -9.53 14.06
C ILE A 77 12.26 -8.96 14.51
N VAL A 78 11.89 -7.80 13.96
CA VAL A 78 10.57 -7.18 14.11
C VAL A 78 9.83 -7.22 12.76
N LEU A 79 8.77 -8.00 12.69
CA LEU A 79 7.79 -7.99 11.61
C LEU A 79 6.65 -7.01 11.95
N HIS A 80 6.75 -5.79 11.42
CA HIS A 80 5.75 -4.76 11.65
C HIS A 80 4.63 -4.78 10.59
N VAL A 81 3.62 -5.64 10.82
CA VAL A 81 2.42 -5.76 9.98
C VAL A 81 1.23 -4.97 10.56
N GLY A 82 1.22 -4.76 11.88
CA GLY A 82 0.10 -4.13 12.59
C GLY A 82 -0.09 -2.66 12.22
N GLY A 83 -1.33 -2.25 12.00
CA GLY A 83 -1.71 -0.87 11.70
C GLY A 83 -3.20 -0.75 11.33
N MET A 84 -3.66 0.48 11.16
CA MET A 84 -4.97 0.77 10.57
C MET A 84 -4.88 0.74 9.04
N VAL A 85 -5.88 0.14 8.40
CA VAL A 85 -6.02 0.02 6.95
C VAL A 85 -7.36 0.58 6.48
N SER A 86 -7.45 0.97 5.21
CA SER A 86 -8.71 1.42 4.59
C SER A 86 -9.78 0.33 4.62
N PRO A 87 -11.08 0.70 4.71
CA PRO A 87 -11.60 2.07 4.76
C PRO A 87 -11.58 2.70 6.16
N LYS A 88 -11.35 1.92 7.22
CA LYS A 88 -11.35 2.43 8.60
C LYS A 88 -10.29 3.50 8.84
N ALA A 89 -9.15 3.38 8.17
CA ALA A 89 -8.08 4.36 8.27
C ALA A 89 -8.51 5.74 7.77
N ASP A 90 -9.34 5.79 6.73
CA ASP A 90 -9.84 7.03 6.14
C ASP A 90 -11.01 7.62 6.92
N TYR A 91 -11.80 6.78 7.59
CA TYR A 91 -12.86 7.22 8.51
C TYR A 91 -12.32 7.78 9.84
N HIS A 92 -11.08 7.45 10.21
CA HIS A 92 -10.48 7.85 11.50
C HIS A 92 -9.04 8.38 11.35
N PRO A 93 -8.80 9.43 10.55
CA PRO A 93 -7.46 9.85 10.13
C PRO A 93 -6.52 10.20 11.30
N ALA A 94 -7.03 10.90 12.32
CA ALA A 94 -6.23 11.24 13.50
C ALA A 94 -5.78 9.99 14.29
N LEU A 95 -6.62 8.96 14.37
CA LEU A 95 -6.24 7.69 15.00
C LEU A 95 -5.26 6.92 14.11
N THR A 96 -5.48 6.91 12.80
CA THR A 96 -4.58 6.29 11.82
C THR A 96 -3.17 6.84 11.92
N MET A 97 -3.01 8.16 12.05
CA MET A 97 -1.70 8.79 12.24
C MET A 97 -1.02 8.34 13.54
N LYS A 98 -1.77 8.31 14.66
CA LYS A 98 -1.24 7.82 15.94
C LYS A 98 -0.79 6.36 15.86
N VAL A 99 -1.59 5.50 15.24
CA VAL A 99 -1.31 4.07 15.16
C VAL A 99 -0.20 3.77 14.16
N ASN A 100 -0.32 4.23 12.91
CA ASN A 100 0.60 3.86 11.83
C ASN A 100 1.93 4.59 11.93
N VAL A 101 1.93 5.91 12.19
CA VAL A 101 3.15 6.71 12.30
C VAL A 101 3.71 6.66 13.71
N GLY A 102 2.88 6.86 14.73
CA GLY A 102 3.31 6.75 16.12
C GLY A 102 3.79 5.34 16.48
N GLY A 103 3.13 4.30 15.97
CA GLY A 103 3.53 2.90 16.18
C GLY A 103 4.91 2.58 15.62
N ILE A 104 5.21 2.96 14.38
CA ILE A 104 6.54 2.71 13.81
C ILE A 104 7.63 3.54 14.50
N ARG A 105 7.34 4.79 14.88
CA ARG A 105 8.27 5.62 15.68
C ARG A 105 8.58 4.96 17.03
N ASN A 106 7.57 4.41 17.70
CA ASN A 106 7.74 3.66 18.95
C ASN A 106 8.60 2.40 18.74
N ILE A 107 8.37 1.66 17.65
CA ILE A 107 9.17 0.47 17.30
C ILE A 107 10.64 0.85 17.06
N ILE A 108 10.90 1.84 16.21
CA ILE A 108 12.27 2.30 15.91
C ILE A 108 12.96 2.76 17.21
N LYS A 109 12.27 3.56 18.03
CA LYS A 109 12.78 4.01 19.32
C LYS A 109 13.10 2.82 20.25
N ALA A 110 12.23 1.82 20.30
CA ALA A 110 12.42 0.63 21.13
C ALA A 110 13.59 -0.24 20.65
N ILE A 111 13.78 -0.39 19.33
CA ILE A 111 14.92 -1.09 18.73
C ILE A 111 16.22 -0.38 19.10
N LYS A 112 16.29 0.95 18.93
CA LYS A 112 17.47 1.76 19.27
C LYS A 112 17.83 1.71 20.77
N ALA A 113 16.86 1.43 21.63
CA ALA A 113 17.10 1.28 23.07
C ALA A 113 17.70 -0.09 23.46
N GLN A 114 17.79 -1.05 22.53
CA GLN A 114 18.36 -2.37 22.78
C GLN A 114 19.90 -2.32 22.72
N LYS A 115 20.56 -3.16 23.53
CA LYS A 115 22.04 -3.26 23.53
C LYS A 115 22.62 -3.74 22.19
N ASN A 116 21.84 -4.50 21.42
CA ASN A 116 22.20 -5.06 20.13
C ASN A 116 21.45 -4.38 18.95
N ALA A 117 21.06 -3.11 19.10
CA ALA A 117 20.28 -2.37 18.10
C ALA A 117 20.80 -2.53 16.67
N ASP A 118 22.12 -2.50 16.47
CA ASP A 118 22.79 -2.62 15.17
C ASP A 118 22.58 -3.96 14.46
N LYS A 119 22.05 -4.98 15.15
CA LYS A 119 21.79 -6.32 14.61
C LYS A 119 20.31 -6.65 14.48
N ILE A 120 19.42 -5.82 15.02
CA ILE A 120 17.98 -6.07 15.00
C ILE A 120 17.44 -5.70 13.62
N LYS A 121 16.71 -6.63 13.01
CA LYS A 121 16.13 -6.48 11.67
C LYS A 121 14.70 -5.95 11.76
N LEU A 122 14.41 -4.84 11.09
CA LEU A 122 13.07 -4.27 10.98
C LEU A 122 12.45 -4.55 9.61
N VAL A 123 11.33 -5.24 9.58
CA VAL A 123 10.54 -5.49 8.37
C VAL A 123 9.26 -4.68 8.45
N TYR A 124 9.18 -3.62 7.66
CA TYR A 124 8.02 -2.73 7.61
C TYR A 124 7.11 -3.08 6.43
N ILE A 125 5.80 -3.11 6.65
CA ILE A 125 4.81 -3.28 5.58
C ILE A 125 4.29 -1.92 5.12
N GLY A 126 4.78 -1.45 3.98
CA GLY A 126 4.28 -0.29 3.24
C GLY A 126 3.02 -0.64 2.43
N SER A 127 2.69 0.16 1.43
CA SER A 127 1.51 -0.07 0.60
C SER A 127 1.61 0.51 -0.81
N ILE A 128 1.01 -0.18 -1.78
CA ILE A 128 0.70 0.36 -3.11
C ILE A 128 -0.04 1.70 -3.07
N ALA A 129 -0.81 1.96 -2.01
CA ALA A 129 -1.55 3.21 -1.87
C ALA A 129 -0.65 4.47 -1.88
N GLN A 130 0.64 4.32 -1.52
CA GLN A 130 1.63 5.40 -1.55
C GLN A 130 1.89 5.94 -2.97
N THR A 131 1.74 5.12 -4.01
CA THR A 131 1.89 5.57 -5.41
C THR A 131 0.58 6.07 -6.01
N GLY A 132 -0.57 5.84 -5.35
CA GLY A 132 -1.89 6.27 -5.80
C GLY A 132 -2.23 5.83 -7.22
N ASP A 133 -3.05 6.63 -7.91
CA ASP A 133 -3.55 6.29 -9.24
C ASP A 133 -2.41 6.17 -10.28
N ARG A 134 -2.35 5.01 -10.94
CA ARG A 134 -1.52 4.75 -12.12
C ARG A 134 -2.35 4.12 -13.23
N SER A 135 -3.50 4.72 -13.56
CA SER A 135 -4.24 4.32 -14.74
C SER A 135 -3.38 4.41 -16.01
N ALA A 136 -3.75 3.65 -17.05
CA ALA A 136 -3.02 3.68 -18.31
C ALA A 136 -2.88 5.13 -18.83
N PRO A 137 -1.71 5.51 -19.40
CA PRO A 137 -0.65 4.61 -19.87
C PRO A 137 0.49 4.38 -18.86
N ILE A 138 0.40 4.89 -17.63
CA ILE A 138 1.50 4.88 -16.62
C ILE A 138 1.39 3.76 -15.58
N HIS A 139 0.65 2.71 -15.90
CA HIS A 139 0.26 1.62 -15.01
C HIS A 139 1.36 0.62 -14.65
N TRP A 140 2.52 0.72 -15.30
CA TRP A 140 3.72 -0.01 -14.90
C TRP A 140 4.53 0.84 -13.93
N GLY A 141 4.58 0.40 -12.68
CA GLY A 141 5.30 1.08 -11.61
C GLY A 141 6.50 0.29 -11.10
N ARG A 142 7.39 0.99 -10.41
CA ARG A 142 8.60 0.44 -9.77
C ARG A 142 9.07 1.31 -8.62
N THR A 143 9.95 0.75 -7.78
CA THR A 143 10.64 1.52 -6.75
C THR A 143 11.39 2.70 -7.38
N GLY A 144 11.44 3.82 -6.65
CA GLY A 144 11.96 5.10 -7.16
C GLY A 144 10.93 5.97 -7.91
N ASP A 145 9.80 5.41 -8.37
CA ASP A 145 8.74 6.21 -9.00
C ASP A 145 8.12 7.22 -8.02
N PRO A 146 7.56 8.34 -8.51
CA PRO A 146 7.04 9.39 -7.65
C PRO A 146 5.99 8.89 -6.66
N ILE A 147 6.16 9.18 -5.37
CA ILE A 147 5.06 9.06 -4.42
C ILE A 147 3.96 10.04 -4.83
N LYS A 148 2.74 9.52 -5.04
CA LYS A 148 1.55 10.29 -5.48
C LYS A 148 0.31 9.72 -4.82
N ILE A 149 0.11 10.06 -3.56
CA ILE A 149 -1.04 9.64 -2.76
C ILE A 149 -2.33 10.15 -3.42
N SER A 150 -3.39 9.34 -3.51
CA SER A 150 -4.70 9.77 -4.00
C SER A 150 -5.36 10.78 -3.04
N ILE A 151 -6.02 11.80 -3.58
CA ILE A 151 -6.78 12.78 -2.79
C ILE A 151 -7.81 12.03 -1.94
N TYR A 152 -7.95 12.41 -0.67
CA TYR A 152 -8.73 11.73 0.39
C TYR A 152 -8.08 10.51 1.07
N ASP A 153 -6.96 9.96 0.56
CA ASP A 153 -6.36 8.72 1.08
C ASP A 153 -5.44 8.97 2.30
N ASN A 154 -6.04 9.02 3.49
CA ASN A 154 -5.31 9.21 4.75
C ASN A 154 -4.47 8.00 5.12
N TYR A 155 -4.92 6.80 4.71
CA TYR A 155 -4.14 5.59 4.86
C TYR A 155 -2.79 5.71 4.15
N ALA A 156 -2.78 6.11 2.88
CA ALA A 156 -1.58 6.30 2.08
C ALA A 156 -0.67 7.41 2.62
N ILE A 157 -1.21 8.51 3.16
CA ILE A 157 -0.44 9.52 3.90
C ILE A 157 0.30 8.86 5.05
N SER A 158 -0.41 8.12 5.91
CA SER A 158 0.19 7.50 7.09
C SER A 158 1.29 6.48 6.72
N LYS A 159 1.09 5.69 5.65
CA LYS A 159 2.06 4.71 5.16
C LYS A 159 3.29 5.38 4.54
N THR A 160 3.11 6.51 3.85
CA THR A 160 4.21 7.28 3.28
C THR A 160 5.09 7.89 4.37
N ILE A 161 4.49 8.51 5.39
CA ILE A 161 5.25 9.08 6.51
C ILE A 161 5.98 7.96 7.26
N ALA A 162 5.29 6.87 7.56
CA ALA A 162 5.89 5.74 8.27
C ALA A 162 7.04 5.07 7.49
N GLU A 163 6.96 4.95 6.16
CA GLU A 163 8.07 4.44 5.36
C GLU A 163 9.28 5.38 5.42
N ARG A 164 9.08 6.71 5.37
CA ARG A 164 10.17 7.68 5.58
C ARG A 164 10.86 7.47 6.93
N GLU A 165 10.09 7.29 8.01
CA GLU A 165 10.66 7.02 9.35
C GLU A 165 11.54 5.77 9.36
N VAL A 166 11.17 4.73 8.61
CA VAL A 166 11.95 3.48 8.50
C VAL A 166 13.24 3.70 7.73
N ILE A 167 13.18 4.36 6.56
CA ILE A 167 14.33 4.62 5.70
C ILE A 167 15.34 5.52 6.43
N GLU A 168 14.84 6.58 7.07
CA GLU A 168 15.63 7.58 7.80
C GLU A 168 15.93 7.16 9.25
N SER A 169 15.64 5.91 9.61
CA SER A 169 15.81 5.41 10.98
C SER A 169 17.27 5.32 11.40
N GLY A 170 18.22 5.24 10.46
CA GLY A 170 19.63 4.95 10.74
C GLY A 170 19.89 3.51 11.20
N LEU A 171 18.89 2.62 11.17
CA LEU A 171 19.10 1.19 11.46
C LEU A 171 19.95 0.53 10.37
N ASN A 172 20.80 -0.42 10.74
CA ASN A 172 21.61 -1.19 9.78
C ASN A 172 20.79 -2.19 8.98
N TYR A 173 19.69 -2.68 9.56
CA TYR A 173 18.85 -3.69 8.95
C TYR A 173 17.39 -3.27 8.96
N TRP A 174 16.93 -2.71 7.84
CA TRP A 174 15.52 -2.44 7.61
C TRP A 174 15.12 -2.85 6.19
N VAL A 175 13.86 -3.23 5.99
CA VAL A 175 13.25 -3.29 4.66
C VAL A 175 11.85 -2.68 4.70
N SER A 176 11.47 -1.97 3.62
CA SER A 176 10.09 -1.54 3.39
C SER A 176 9.48 -2.38 2.28
N LEU A 177 8.45 -3.14 2.61
CA LEU A 177 7.73 -4.01 1.67
C LEU A 177 6.41 -3.33 1.30
N ARG A 178 6.38 -2.65 0.14
CA ARG A 178 5.18 -1.97 -0.38
C ARG A 178 4.18 -3.00 -0.86
N GLN A 179 3.30 -3.37 0.06
CA GLN A 179 2.32 -4.42 -0.11
C GLN A 179 1.22 -4.00 -1.11
N THR A 180 1.04 -4.79 -2.17
CA THR A 180 -0.09 -4.65 -3.09
C THR A 180 -1.40 -5.20 -2.50
N GLY A 181 -2.50 -5.10 -3.26
CA GLY A 181 -3.80 -5.67 -2.91
C GLY A 181 -3.71 -7.15 -2.52
N ILE A 182 -4.25 -7.49 -1.36
CA ILE A 182 -4.19 -8.85 -0.79
C ILE A 182 -5.48 -9.60 -1.08
N LEU A 183 -5.38 -10.74 -1.75
CA LEU A 183 -6.48 -11.69 -1.95
C LEU A 183 -6.65 -12.58 -0.71
N TYR A 184 -7.86 -12.63 -0.16
CA TYR A 184 -8.24 -13.49 0.96
C TYR A 184 -9.72 -13.90 0.85
N PRO A 185 -10.16 -14.98 1.53
CA PRO A 185 -11.52 -15.54 1.35
C PRO A 185 -12.71 -14.58 1.50
N GLY A 186 -12.53 -13.47 2.23
CA GLY A 186 -13.56 -12.47 2.48
C GLY A 186 -13.40 -11.16 1.70
N ILE A 187 -12.63 -11.14 0.60
CA ILE A 187 -12.42 -9.92 -0.19
C ILE A 187 -13.66 -9.55 -1.05
N GLY A 188 -13.79 -8.27 -1.38
CA GLY A 188 -14.78 -7.77 -2.35
C GLY A 188 -16.21 -7.83 -1.81
N ALA A 189 -17.15 -8.31 -2.64
CA ALA A 189 -18.56 -8.39 -2.26
C ALA A 189 -18.85 -9.37 -1.10
N ALA A 190 -17.90 -10.26 -0.77
CA ALA A 190 -17.96 -11.08 0.44
C ALA A 190 -17.76 -10.25 1.73
N ASN A 191 -17.27 -9.00 1.63
CA ASN A 191 -17.03 -8.08 2.75
C ASN A 191 -18.17 -7.07 3.00
N GLY A 192 -19.38 -7.31 2.47
CA GLY A 192 -20.55 -6.48 2.80
C GLY A 192 -20.74 -5.20 1.97
N LEU A 193 -20.18 -5.13 0.76
CA LEU A 193 -20.34 -4.01 -0.19
C LEU A 193 -20.06 -2.64 0.46
N ASP A 194 -18.80 -2.43 0.85
CA ASP A 194 -18.31 -1.14 1.32
C ASP A 194 -18.21 -0.13 0.15
N PRO A 195 -18.51 1.16 0.34
CA PRO A 195 -18.51 2.16 -0.73
C PRO A 195 -17.17 2.30 -1.46
N ILE A 196 -16.05 1.97 -0.82
CA ILE A 196 -14.72 2.03 -1.42
C ILE A 196 -14.59 1.20 -2.71
N MET A 197 -15.43 0.17 -2.91
CA MET A 197 -15.43 -0.62 -4.15
C MET A 197 -15.82 0.21 -5.39
N PHE A 198 -16.47 1.35 -5.20
CA PHE A 198 -16.85 2.26 -6.27
C PHE A 198 -15.78 3.32 -6.56
N HIS A 199 -14.69 3.36 -5.78
CA HIS A 199 -13.59 4.33 -5.97
C HIS A 199 -12.59 3.88 -7.03
N THR A 200 -12.54 2.59 -7.36
CA THR A 200 -11.59 2.06 -8.34
C THR A 200 -12.12 2.20 -9.77
N PRO A 201 -11.38 2.84 -10.69
CA PRO A 201 -11.76 2.88 -12.10
C PRO A 201 -11.75 1.51 -12.74
N MET A 202 -12.70 1.25 -13.66
CA MET A 202 -12.85 -0.07 -14.29
C MET A 202 -11.66 -0.49 -15.16
N ASN A 203 -10.97 0.49 -15.75
CA ASN A 203 -9.74 0.29 -16.52
C ASN A 203 -8.45 0.41 -15.68
N ASN A 204 -8.58 0.65 -14.36
CA ASN A 204 -7.43 0.59 -13.46
C ASN A 204 -6.91 -0.85 -13.36
N VAL A 205 -5.64 -1.02 -12.98
CA VAL A 205 -5.01 -2.33 -12.89
C VAL A 205 -4.47 -2.61 -11.49
N ILE A 206 -4.45 -3.88 -11.13
CA ILE A 206 -3.84 -4.33 -9.87
C ILE A 206 -3.07 -5.62 -10.15
N GLU A 207 -1.81 -5.66 -9.71
CA GLU A 207 -1.10 -6.92 -9.50
C GLU A 207 -1.41 -7.39 -8.08
N TRP A 208 -2.10 -8.51 -7.91
CA TRP A 208 -2.52 -9.03 -6.62
C TRP A 208 -1.47 -9.93 -5.97
N VAL A 209 -1.64 -10.24 -4.69
CA VAL A 209 -0.94 -11.34 -4.01
C VAL A 209 -1.88 -11.96 -2.96
N THR A 210 -1.78 -13.26 -2.70
CA THR A 210 -2.64 -13.90 -1.69
C THR A 210 -2.16 -13.58 -0.27
N ALA A 211 -3.08 -13.64 0.70
CA ALA A 211 -2.74 -13.54 2.12
C ALA A 211 -1.77 -14.67 2.54
N ALA A 212 -1.95 -15.87 1.97
CA ALA A 212 -1.08 -17.02 2.22
C ALA A 212 0.35 -16.77 1.72
N ASP A 213 0.53 -16.27 0.50
CA ASP A 213 1.84 -15.93 -0.05
C ASP A 213 2.47 -14.75 0.70
N SER A 214 1.67 -13.76 1.11
CA SER A 214 2.15 -12.68 1.98
C SER A 214 2.60 -13.20 3.36
N GLY A 215 1.94 -14.23 3.90
CA GLY A 215 2.35 -14.92 5.11
C GLY A 215 3.64 -15.73 4.94
N LYS A 216 3.82 -16.41 3.80
CA LYS A 216 5.07 -17.10 3.45
C LYS A 216 6.22 -16.10 3.32
N MET A 217 5.98 -14.96 2.68
CA MET A 217 6.94 -13.86 2.59
C MET A 217 7.43 -13.45 3.97
N LEU A 218 6.51 -13.18 4.92
CA LEU A 218 6.87 -12.81 6.30
C LEU A 218 7.77 -13.84 6.98
N ALA A 219 7.46 -15.13 6.86
CA ALA A 219 8.28 -16.18 7.46
C ALA A 219 9.64 -16.35 6.74
N ASN A 220 9.67 -16.16 5.41
CA ASN A 220 10.89 -16.29 4.62
C ASN A 220 11.86 -15.12 4.84
N VAL A 221 11.37 -13.92 5.19
CA VAL A 221 12.25 -12.81 5.62
C VAL A 221 13.00 -13.13 6.92
N CYS A 222 12.48 -14.04 7.74
CA CYS A 222 13.12 -14.45 9.00
C CYS A 222 14.24 -15.47 8.84
N LYS A 223 14.53 -15.93 7.62
CA LYS A 223 15.63 -16.87 7.36
C LYS A 223 16.98 -16.22 7.68
N ALA A 224 17.92 -17.03 8.18
CA ALA A 224 19.22 -16.54 8.66
C ALA A 224 20.21 -16.21 7.54
N ASP A 225 19.97 -16.69 6.32
CA ASP A 225 20.86 -16.71 5.17
C ASP A 225 20.56 -15.63 4.11
N LEU A 226 19.73 -14.63 4.43
CA LEU A 226 19.50 -13.51 3.52
C LEU A 226 20.77 -12.68 3.35
N PRO A 227 21.16 -12.34 2.11
CA PRO A 227 22.38 -11.59 1.84
C PRO A 227 22.27 -10.13 2.31
N GLU A 228 23.41 -9.48 2.52
CA GLU A 228 23.47 -8.11 3.06
C GLU A 228 22.77 -7.08 2.16
N ASP A 229 22.81 -7.26 0.83
CA ASP A 229 22.16 -6.39 -0.15
C ASP A 229 20.62 -6.50 -0.18
N PHE A 230 20.06 -7.47 0.55
CA PHE A 230 18.61 -7.53 0.80
C PHE A 230 18.15 -6.37 1.69
N TRP A 231 18.99 -5.95 2.63
CA TRP A 231 18.65 -4.97 3.66
C TRP A 231 18.87 -3.53 3.20
N ARG A 232 18.28 -2.61 3.95
CA ARG A 232 18.20 -1.17 3.67
C ARG A 232 17.65 -0.88 2.27
N ARG A 233 16.58 -1.60 1.93
CA ARG A 233 15.95 -1.58 0.61
C ARG A 233 14.43 -1.54 0.70
N ILE A 234 13.86 -0.95 -0.34
CA ILE A 234 12.42 -0.87 -0.58
C ILE A 234 12.10 -1.88 -1.68
N TYR A 235 11.03 -2.63 -1.50
CA TYR A 235 10.56 -3.62 -2.47
C TYR A 235 9.07 -3.43 -2.72
N ASN A 236 8.66 -3.59 -3.97
CA ASN A 236 7.26 -3.80 -4.29
C ASN A 236 6.90 -5.27 -4.07
N VAL A 237 5.81 -5.54 -3.35
CA VAL A 237 5.28 -6.90 -3.18
C VAL A 237 4.18 -7.10 -4.20
N GLY A 238 4.35 -8.09 -5.07
CA GLY A 238 3.34 -8.50 -6.04
C GLY A 238 3.38 -9.99 -6.32
N GLY A 239 2.27 -10.56 -6.79
CA GLY A 239 2.16 -11.97 -7.16
C GLY A 239 2.75 -12.31 -8.52
N GLY A 240 3.24 -11.31 -9.27
CA GLY A 240 3.76 -11.48 -10.62
C GLY A 240 2.65 -11.55 -11.68
N GLU A 241 3.04 -11.89 -12.90
CA GLU A 241 2.19 -11.86 -14.10
C GLU A 241 0.86 -12.64 -13.93
N LYS A 242 0.89 -13.78 -13.24
CA LYS A 242 -0.28 -14.65 -13.00
C LYS A 242 -1.35 -14.05 -12.06
N TYR A 243 -1.09 -12.88 -11.49
CA TYR A 243 -1.97 -12.15 -10.60
C TYR A 243 -2.27 -10.73 -11.09
N ARG A 244 -1.96 -10.41 -12.34
CA ARG A 244 -2.27 -9.11 -12.95
C ARG A 244 -3.66 -9.13 -13.56
N THR A 245 -4.49 -8.17 -13.16
CA THR A 245 -5.79 -7.93 -13.80
C THR A 245 -6.05 -6.45 -13.97
N THR A 246 -7.00 -6.14 -14.85
CA THR A 246 -7.80 -4.93 -14.73
C THR A 246 -8.80 -5.07 -13.56
N TYR A 247 -9.34 -3.96 -13.09
CA TYR A 247 -10.36 -3.99 -12.04
C TYR A 247 -11.67 -4.60 -12.55
N SER A 248 -12.04 -4.32 -13.81
CA SER A 248 -13.27 -4.86 -14.41
C SER A 248 -13.25 -6.39 -14.50
N GLU A 249 -12.14 -7.00 -14.91
CA GLU A 249 -11.95 -8.46 -14.92
C GLU A 249 -12.11 -9.05 -13.52
N PHE A 250 -11.38 -8.51 -12.54
CA PHE A 250 -11.47 -8.98 -11.15
C PHE A 250 -12.90 -8.89 -10.60
N MET A 251 -13.62 -7.80 -10.85
CA MET A 251 -14.99 -7.62 -10.37
C MET A 251 -15.97 -8.60 -11.04
N ILE A 252 -15.84 -8.83 -12.34
CA ILE A 252 -16.70 -9.77 -13.06
C ILE A 252 -16.46 -11.20 -12.55
N GLU A 253 -15.21 -11.65 -12.45
CA GLU A 253 -14.89 -13.01 -12.02
C GLU A 253 -15.24 -13.27 -10.55
N SER A 254 -14.86 -12.36 -9.66
CA SER A 254 -15.11 -12.52 -8.22
C SER A 254 -16.61 -12.49 -7.89
N THR A 255 -17.41 -11.68 -8.57
CA THR A 255 -18.86 -11.63 -8.33
C THR A 255 -19.59 -12.85 -8.89
N GLN A 256 -19.11 -13.43 -9.99
CA GLN A 256 -19.62 -14.70 -10.51
C GLN A 256 -19.41 -15.85 -9.52
N VAL A 257 -18.26 -15.90 -8.84
CA VAL A 257 -18.01 -16.88 -7.76
C VAL A 257 -19.04 -16.75 -6.62
N LEU A 258 -19.50 -15.54 -6.36
CA LEU A 258 -20.52 -15.23 -5.36
C LEU A 258 -21.96 -15.39 -5.88
N GLY A 259 -22.16 -15.99 -7.06
CA GLY A 259 -23.48 -16.30 -7.63
C GLY A 259 -24.14 -15.15 -8.41
N ILE A 260 -23.47 -14.01 -8.59
CA ILE A 260 -23.97 -12.89 -9.39
C ILE A 260 -23.68 -13.19 -10.87
N LYS A 261 -24.71 -13.51 -11.64
CA LYS A 261 -24.57 -13.96 -13.05
C LYS A 261 -23.97 -12.89 -13.98
N ASP A 262 -24.30 -11.63 -13.75
CA ASP A 262 -23.91 -10.52 -14.60
C ASP A 262 -23.72 -9.27 -13.75
N PHE A 263 -22.46 -8.93 -13.49
CA PHE A 263 -22.07 -7.76 -12.71
C PHE A 263 -22.60 -6.45 -13.31
N LYS A 264 -22.66 -6.37 -14.65
CA LYS A 264 -23.11 -5.19 -15.39
C LYS A 264 -24.61 -4.94 -15.24
N LYS A 265 -25.39 -5.97 -14.89
CA LYS A 265 -26.83 -5.83 -14.60
C LYS A 265 -27.15 -5.42 -13.17
N VAL A 266 -26.19 -5.55 -12.25
CA VAL A 266 -26.37 -5.17 -10.84
C VAL A 266 -25.71 -3.84 -10.49
N THR A 267 -25.01 -3.22 -11.45
CA THR A 267 -24.34 -1.93 -11.31
C THR A 267 -24.61 -1.04 -12.52
N ASP A 268 -24.32 0.26 -12.40
CA ASP A 268 -24.16 1.16 -13.55
C ASP A 268 -22.71 1.65 -13.58
N LEU A 269 -22.16 1.86 -14.77
CA LEU A 269 -20.74 2.22 -14.93
C LEU A 269 -20.44 3.58 -14.28
N ASN A 270 -21.39 4.52 -14.33
CA ASN A 270 -21.27 5.83 -13.68
C ASN A 270 -21.35 5.78 -12.15
N TRP A 271 -21.49 4.60 -11.53
CA TRP A 271 -21.29 4.45 -10.10
C TRP A 271 -19.81 4.35 -9.75
N PHE A 272 -18.91 4.09 -10.70
CA PHE A 272 -17.48 3.94 -10.43
C PHE A 272 -16.72 5.20 -10.79
N ALA A 273 -15.78 5.60 -9.93
CA ALA A 273 -14.86 6.71 -10.21
C ALA A 273 -14.06 6.47 -11.51
N THR A 274 -13.57 7.54 -12.12
CA THR A 274 -12.75 7.46 -13.35
C THR A 274 -11.27 7.67 -13.09
N GLY A 275 -10.89 8.08 -11.87
CA GLY A 275 -9.51 8.16 -11.41
C GLY A 275 -9.41 8.22 -9.88
N ASN A 276 -8.24 8.62 -9.38
CA ASN A 276 -7.95 8.91 -7.97
C ASN A 276 -8.02 7.70 -7.02
N PHE A 277 -7.68 6.50 -7.51
CA PHE A 277 -7.54 5.32 -6.66
C PHE A 277 -6.30 4.50 -7.03
N HIS A 278 -5.63 3.94 -6.03
CA HIS A 278 -4.38 3.23 -6.25
C HIS A 278 -4.54 1.93 -7.03
N GLY A 279 -3.53 1.64 -7.85
CA GLY A 279 -3.50 0.45 -8.70
C GLY A 279 -2.32 0.56 -9.66
N GLN A 280 -1.54 -0.51 -9.83
CA GLN A 280 -0.47 -0.62 -10.81
C GLN A 280 -0.06 -2.10 -10.96
N TRP A 281 0.60 -2.39 -12.07
CA TRP A 281 1.46 -3.56 -12.23
C TRP A 281 2.90 -3.19 -11.91
N TYR A 282 3.74 -4.18 -11.61
CA TYR A 282 5.11 -3.92 -11.21
C TYR A 282 6.12 -4.40 -12.25
N GLU A 283 7.14 -3.56 -12.48
CA GLU A 283 8.32 -3.99 -13.22
C GLU A 283 9.32 -4.76 -12.36
N ASP A 284 9.30 -4.53 -11.04
CA ASP A 284 10.36 -4.93 -10.12
C ASP A 284 9.87 -5.79 -8.94
N SER A 285 8.62 -6.26 -8.95
CA SER A 285 8.11 -7.14 -7.88
C SER A 285 8.82 -8.50 -7.86
N ASP A 286 9.38 -8.93 -9.00
CA ASP A 286 10.13 -10.18 -9.14
C ASP A 286 11.43 -10.19 -8.32
N VAL A 287 12.03 -9.03 -8.08
CA VAL A 287 13.24 -8.90 -7.26
C VAL A 287 13.01 -9.46 -5.85
N LEU A 288 11.87 -9.17 -5.23
CA LEU A 288 11.58 -9.67 -3.88
C LEU A 288 11.36 -11.19 -3.90
N GLU A 289 10.76 -11.70 -4.97
CA GLU A 289 10.55 -13.14 -5.17
C GLU A 289 11.87 -13.90 -5.32
N GLU A 290 12.88 -13.30 -5.95
CA GLU A 290 14.22 -13.90 -6.08
C GLU A 290 14.90 -14.14 -4.72
N TYR A 291 14.68 -13.25 -3.74
CA TYR A 291 15.23 -13.44 -2.38
C TYR A 291 14.37 -14.37 -1.52
N LEU A 292 13.04 -14.24 -1.60
CA LEU A 292 12.15 -14.81 -0.60
C LEU A 292 11.38 -16.04 -1.08
N HIS A 293 11.22 -16.26 -2.38
CA HIS A 293 10.50 -17.41 -2.96
C HIS A 293 9.15 -17.67 -2.28
N PHE A 294 8.27 -16.68 -2.30
CA PHE A 294 7.03 -16.68 -1.52
C PHE A 294 5.78 -16.92 -2.36
N ARG A 295 5.83 -16.66 -3.68
CA ARG A 295 4.71 -16.85 -4.60
C ARG A 295 4.43 -18.33 -4.83
N SER A 296 3.16 -18.72 -4.84
CA SER A 296 2.82 -20.16 -4.98
C SER A 296 1.65 -20.52 -5.87
N GLY A 297 0.99 -19.55 -6.52
CA GLY A 297 -0.21 -19.84 -7.31
C GLY A 297 -0.48 -18.90 -8.47
N SER A 298 -1.76 -18.77 -8.81
CA SER A 298 -2.31 -17.82 -9.77
C SER A 298 -3.64 -17.27 -9.28
N LEU A 299 -4.13 -16.20 -9.91
CA LEU A 299 -5.47 -15.69 -9.63
C LEU A 299 -6.55 -16.75 -9.92
N ASP A 300 -6.47 -17.45 -11.06
CA ASP A 300 -7.42 -18.52 -11.41
C ASP A 300 -7.48 -19.61 -10.32
N GLY A 301 -6.32 -20.00 -9.80
CA GLY A 301 -6.25 -20.97 -8.70
C GLY A 301 -6.94 -20.46 -7.44
N PHE A 302 -6.73 -19.18 -7.09
CA PHE A 302 -7.40 -18.54 -5.96
C PHE A 302 -8.93 -18.45 -6.17
N ILE A 303 -9.38 -18.05 -7.36
CA ILE A 303 -10.80 -17.97 -7.72
C ILE A 303 -11.46 -19.36 -7.65
N ALA A 304 -10.76 -20.41 -8.10
CA ALA A 304 -11.23 -21.79 -7.98
C ALA A 304 -11.35 -22.24 -6.51
N GLU A 305 -10.36 -21.92 -5.67
CA GLU A 305 -10.40 -22.20 -4.23
C GLU A 305 -11.54 -21.45 -3.54
N LEU A 306 -11.74 -20.17 -3.86
CA LEU A 306 -12.88 -19.39 -3.36
C LEU A 306 -14.19 -20.10 -3.70
N LYS A 307 -14.40 -20.49 -4.96
CA LYS A 307 -15.62 -21.17 -5.40
C LYS A 307 -15.92 -22.45 -4.63
N GLN A 308 -14.89 -23.20 -4.25
CA GLN A 308 -15.03 -24.41 -3.43
C GLN A 308 -15.43 -24.07 -2.00
N ASN A 309 -14.85 -23.02 -1.42
CA ASN A 309 -15.01 -22.64 0.00
C ASN A 309 -16.11 -21.59 0.26
N VAL A 310 -16.76 -21.04 -0.78
CA VAL A 310 -17.84 -20.07 -0.62
C VAL A 310 -18.98 -20.69 0.21
N PRO A 311 -19.39 -20.02 1.31
CA PRO A 311 -20.51 -20.46 2.13
C PRO A 311 -21.78 -20.70 1.30
N PHE A 312 -22.51 -21.78 1.61
CA PHE A 312 -23.69 -22.19 0.83
C PHE A 312 -24.73 -21.07 0.68
N TYR A 313 -24.93 -20.23 1.70
CA TYR A 313 -25.88 -19.12 1.64
C TYR A 313 -25.50 -18.07 0.57
N LEU A 314 -24.22 -17.82 0.32
CA LEU A 314 -23.78 -16.93 -0.75
C LEU A 314 -24.02 -17.55 -2.13
N LYS A 315 -24.11 -18.88 -2.25
CA LYS A 315 -24.50 -19.54 -3.52
C LYS A 315 -25.99 -19.35 -3.84
N LEU A 316 -26.81 -18.92 -2.88
CA LEU A 316 -28.23 -18.65 -3.07
C LEU A 316 -28.50 -17.29 -3.74
N THR A 317 -27.52 -16.39 -3.78
CA THR A 317 -27.63 -15.09 -4.48
C THR A 317 -28.01 -15.24 -5.95
N LYS A 318 -27.64 -16.36 -6.59
CA LYS A 318 -28.02 -16.69 -7.97
C LYS A 318 -29.53 -16.77 -8.22
N LEU A 319 -30.30 -16.98 -7.16
CA LEU A 319 -31.77 -17.02 -7.19
C LEU A 319 -32.39 -15.63 -7.07
N ILE A 320 -31.62 -14.63 -6.62
CA ILE A 320 -32.08 -13.26 -6.50
C ILE A 320 -32.04 -12.62 -7.89
N PRO A 321 -33.15 -12.06 -8.41
CA PRO A 321 -33.15 -11.32 -9.66
C PRO A 321 -32.18 -10.14 -9.64
N SER A 322 -31.46 -9.90 -10.75
CA SER A 322 -30.47 -8.82 -10.85
C SER A 322 -31.03 -7.44 -10.51
N PHE A 323 -32.29 -7.14 -10.86
CA PHE A 323 -32.90 -5.85 -10.52
C PHE A 323 -33.07 -5.65 -9.00
N ILE A 324 -33.29 -6.75 -8.25
CA ILE A 324 -33.38 -6.71 -6.79
C ILE A 324 -31.99 -6.42 -6.21
N MET A 325 -30.97 -7.18 -6.64
CA MET A 325 -29.59 -6.93 -6.19
C MET A 325 -29.12 -5.51 -6.53
N LYS A 326 -29.45 -5.01 -7.74
CA LYS A 326 -29.15 -3.65 -8.18
C LYS A 326 -29.73 -2.62 -7.21
N ASN A 327 -31.04 -2.68 -6.96
CA ASN A 327 -31.75 -1.63 -6.23
C ASN A 327 -31.67 -1.74 -4.71
N PHE A 328 -31.44 -2.94 -4.16
CA PHE A 328 -31.47 -3.17 -2.71
C PHE A 328 -30.11 -3.55 -2.09
N ALA A 329 -29.07 -3.80 -2.90
CA ALA A 329 -27.72 -4.05 -2.39
C ALA A 329 -26.69 -3.06 -2.95
N PHE A 330 -26.47 -3.04 -4.27
CA PHE A 330 -25.39 -2.25 -4.88
C PHE A 330 -25.72 -0.75 -4.94
N LYS A 331 -26.93 -0.36 -5.34
CA LYS A 331 -27.34 1.06 -5.36
C LYS A 331 -27.30 1.67 -3.95
N PRO A 332 -27.82 1.03 -2.89
CA PRO A 332 -27.65 1.53 -1.53
C PRO A 332 -26.18 1.62 -1.13
N ALA A 333 -25.34 0.64 -1.47
CA ALA A 333 -23.91 0.69 -1.19
C ALA A 333 -23.21 1.89 -1.84
N ALA A 334 -23.50 2.20 -3.11
CA ALA A 334 -22.97 3.37 -3.80
C ALA A 334 -23.46 4.71 -3.21
N ASN A 335 -24.58 4.71 -2.48
CA ASN A 335 -25.21 5.89 -1.87
C ASN A 335 -24.93 6.06 -0.36
N LYS A 336 -24.23 5.10 0.28
CA LYS A 336 -23.75 5.25 1.65
C LYS A 336 -22.79 6.46 1.77
N PRO A 337 -22.54 6.98 2.98
CA PRO A 337 -21.45 7.94 3.21
C PRO A 337 -20.13 7.45 2.58
N ALA A 338 -19.36 8.36 2.00
CA ALA A 338 -18.17 8.07 1.18
C ALA A 338 -18.43 7.31 -0.14
N GLY A 339 -19.67 7.06 -0.53
CA GLY A 339 -20.01 6.50 -1.86
C GLY A 339 -20.02 7.56 -2.96
N THR A 340 -19.58 7.18 -4.15
CA THR A 340 -19.56 8.03 -5.35
C THR A 340 -20.93 8.64 -5.66
N MET A 341 -22.01 7.84 -5.58
CA MET A 341 -23.36 8.33 -5.85
C MET A 341 -23.89 9.22 -4.72
N ASN A 342 -23.42 9.03 -3.49
CA ASN A 342 -23.69 9.97 -2.41
C ASN A 342 -23.10 11.35 -2.73
N TRP A 343 -21.84 11.39 -3.20
CA TRP A 343 -21.18 12.65 -3.58
C TRP A 343 -21.90 13.36 -4.72
N ILE A 344 -22.31 12.61 -5.76
CA ILE A 344 -23.06 13.15 -6.88
C ILE A 344 -24.42 13.72 -6.43
N ASN A 345 -25.19 12.95 -5.66
CA ASN A 345 -26.52 13.33 -5.21
C ASN A 345 -26.52 14.55 -4.27
N ASN A 346 -25.45 14.72 -3.49
CA ASN A 346 -25.28 15.85 -2.58
C ASN A 346 -24.42 16.98 -3.17
N ASN A 347 -24.05 16.91 -4.46
CA ASN A 347 -23.22 17.89 -5.14
C ASN A 347 -21.91 18.22 -4.38
N ASN A 348 -21.24 17.19 -3.85
CA ASN A 348 -19.95 17.35 -3.17
C ASN A 348 -18.86 17.68 -4.20
N LYS A 349 -18.67 18.97 -4.45
CA LYS A 349 -17.77 19.47 -5.51
C LYS A 349 -16.34 18.95 -5.40
N ASN A 350 -15.80 18.83 -4.18
CA ASN A 350 -14.43 18.37 -3.96
C ASN A 350 -14.27 16.89 -4.31
N ALA A 351 -15.19 16.04 -3.86
CA ALA A 351 -15.15 14.63 -4.22
C ALA A 351 -15.44 14.41 -5.71
N ILE A 352 -16.37 15.18 -6.29
CA ILE A 352 -16.67 15.11 -7.73
C ILE A 352 -15.43 15.49 -8.55
N SER A 353 -14.75 16.59 -8.24
CA SER A 353 -13.54 16.98 -8.98
C SER A 353 -12.40 15.99 -8.78
N ALA A 354 -12.19 15.48 -7.56
CA ALA A 354 -11.12 14.52 -7.28
C ALA A 354 -11.31 13.17 -8.01
N PHE A 355 -12.53 12.60 -8.01
CA PHE A 355 -12.77 11.24 -8.50
C PHE A 355 -13.29 11.17 -9.95
N PHE A 356 -13.85 12.27 -10.46
CA PHE A 356 -14.43 12.33 -11.82
C PHE A 356 -13.87 13.47 -12.67
N GLY A 357 -13.08 14.38 -12.08
CA GLY A 357 -12.62 15.61 -12.72
C GLY A 357 -13.70 16.70 -12.76
N SER A 358 -14.94 16.35 -13.15
CA SER A 358 -16.10 17.25 -13.09
C SER A 358 -17.42 16.48 -13.12
N LYS A 359 -18.53 17.19 -12.85
CA LYS A 359 -19.87 16.59 -12.96
C LYS A 359 -20.22 16.27 -14.41
N GLU A 360 -19.81 17.11 -15.34
CA GLU A 360 -20.00 16.92 -16.78
C GLU A 360 -19.25 15.67 -17.28
N LYS A 361 -18.01 15.46 -16.80
CA LYS A 361 -17.25 14.23 -17.08
C LYS A 361 -17.94 12.99 -16.51
N TRP A 362 -18.56 13.08 -15.33
CA TRP A 362 -19.37 12.01 -14.76
C TRP A 362 -20.65 11.72 -15.57
N GLU A 363 -21.38 12.76 -16.01
CA GLU A 363 -22.58 12.63 -16.84
C GLU A 363 -22.27 12.01 -18.22
N ALA A 364 -21.04 12.22 -18.71
CA ALA A 364 -20.54 11.65 -19.96
C ALA A 364 -20.07 10.18 -19.84
N ILE A 365 -20.06 9.59 -18.64
CA ILE A 365 -19.66 8.17 -18.47
C ILE A 365 -20.64 7.29 -19.25
N PRO A 366 -20.15 6.41 -20.14
CA PRO A 366 -21.01 5.61 -20.99
C PRO A 366 -21.79 4.55 -20.22
N ALA A 367 -22.79 3.96 -20.88
CA ALA A 367 -23.40 2.73 -20.39
C ALA A 367 -22.43 1.54 -20.51
N TRP A 368 -22.72 0.48 -19.77
CA TRP A 368 -21.95 -0.77 -19.82
C TRP A 368 -21.85 -1.41 -21.23
N SER A 369 -22.81 -1.13 -22.11
CA SER A 369 -22.81 -1.58 -23.52
C SER A 369 -21.65 -1.00 -24.33
N ASP A 370 -21.19 0.19 -23.98
CA ASP A 370 -20.18 0.95 -24.72
C ASP A 370 -18.82 0.97 -24.02
N PHE A 371 -18.72 0.31 -22.85
CA PHE A 371 -17.46 0.15 -22.12
C PHE A 371 -16.45 -0.67 -22.93
N LYS A 372 -15.22 -0.16 -22.99
CA LYS A 372 -14.08 -0.83 -23.63
C LYS A 372 -12.87 -0.78 -22.70
N LEU A 373 -12.10 -1.87 -22.72
CA LEU A 373 -10.77 -1.90 -22.09
C LEU A 373 -9.82 -0.96 -22.84
N GLU A 374 -8.97 -0.25 -22.10
CA GLU A 374 -8.01 0.68 -22.69
C GLU A 374 -6.93 -0.06 -23.49
N PRO A 375 -6.71 0.23 -24.78
CA PRO A 375 -5.64 -0.40 -25.57
C PRO A 375 -4.22 -0.12 -25.01
N ALA A 376 -4.06 0.95 -24.24
CA ALA A 376 -2.77 1.35 -23.66
C ALA A 376 -2.29 0.41 -22.53
N LEU A 377 -3.15 -0.49 -22.03
CA LEU A 377 -2.79 -1.47 -21.00
C LEU A 377 -1.68 -2.45 -21.43
N ALA A 378 -1.51 -2.69 -22.74
CA ALA A 378 -0.43 -3.53 -23.22
C ALA A 378 0.94 -2.82 -23.24
N LYS A 379 0.98 -1.49 -23.12
CA LYS A 379 2.20 -0.70 -23.30
C LYS A 379 2.90 -0.48 -21.97
N LYS A 380 4.17 -0.90 -21.92
CA LYS A 380 5.07 -0.61 -20.81
C LYS A 380 5.76 0.73 -21.02
N ILE A 381 5.48 1.71 -20.17
CA ILE A 381 6.13 3.02 -20.17
C ILE A 381 6.92 3.19 -18.89
N ARG A 382 8.23 3.32 -19.02
CA ARG A 382 9.15 3.50 -17.89
C ARG A 382 9.33 4.99 -17.59
N LEU A 383 9.09 5.38 -16.34
CA LEU A 383 9.23 6.76 -15.89
C LEU A 383 10.71 7.13 -15.68
N ASN A 384 11.07 8.39 -15.96
CA ASN A 384 12.41 8.93 -15.74
C ASN A 384 12.58 9.34 -14.27
N HIS A 385 13.66 8.91 -13.60
CA HIS A 385 13.94 9.29 -12.22
C HIS A 385 14.91 10.47 -12.08
N GLY A 386 15.41 11.02 -13.19
CA GLY A 386 16.30 12.18 -13.21
C GLY A 386 17.77 11.85 -12.96
N TYR A 387 18.17 10.58 -13.00
CA TYR A 387 19.56 10.13 -12.91
C TYR A 387 19.76 8.83 -13.69
N ASP A 388 21.02 8.44 -13.91
CA ASP A 388 21.36 7.17 -14.57
C ASP A 388 21.16 5.98 -13.62
N GLU A 389 20.03 5.29 -13.77
CA GLU A 389 19.70 4.09 -13.00
C GLU A 389 20.54 2.87 -13.36
N SER A 390 21.31 2.89 -14.45
CA SER A 390 22.22 1.80 -14.82
C SER A 390 23.53 1.83 -14.02
N LYS A 391 23.86 3.00 -13.43
CA LYS A 391 25.03 3.18 -12.58
C LYS A 391 24.89 2.33 -11.31
N PRO A 392 25.90 1.51 -10.95
CA PRO A 392 25.87 0.75 -9.70
C PRO A 392 25.66 1.66 -8.50
N LYS A 393 24.90 1.21 -7.50
CA LYS A 393 24.61 2.00 -6.29
C LYS A 393 25.87 2.51 -5.58
N ALA A 394 26.92 1.68 -5.52
CA ALA A 394 28.22 2.03 -4.93
C ALA A 394 28.97 3.13 -5.70
N GLU A 395 28.55 3.41 -6.93
CA GLU A 395 29.15 4.41 -7.80
C GLU A 395 28.39 5.75 -7.76
N LEU A 396 27.18 5.79 -7.21
CA LEU A 396 26.37 7.01 -7.14
C LEU A 396 27.07 8.07 -6.30
N ASP A 397 27.03 9.32 -6.76
CA ASP A 397 27.69 10.45 -6.12
C ASP A 397 26.80 11.70 -6.10
N ILE A 398 27.34 12.80 -5.57
CA ILE A 398 26.60 14.05 -5.39
C ILE A 398 26.04 14.62 -6.72
N GLN A 399 26.65 14.33 -7.87
CA GLN A 399 26.19 14.84 -9.15
C GLN A 399 24.91 14.12 -9.60
N ASP A 400 24.79 12.82 -9.36
CA ASP A 400 23.57 12.07 -9.63
C ASP A 400 22.40 12.64 -8.80
N LEU A 401 22.65 12.99 -7.54
CA LEU A 401 21.67 13.63 -6.66
C LEU A 401 21.31 15.04 -7.16
N LYS A 402 22.28 15.85 -7.57
CA LYS A 402 22.04 17.18 -8.14
C LYS A 402 21.16 17.08 -9.40
N GLN A 403 21.45 16.14 -10.30
CA GLN A 403 20.65 15.90 -11.49
C GLN A 403 19.20 15.49 -11.14
N ALA A 404 19.03 14.52 -10.25
CA ALA A 404 17.70 14.03 -9.85
C ALA A 404 16.86 15.09 -9.13
N THR A 405 17.50 15.93 -8.33
CA THR A 405 16.87 17.01 -7.56
C THR A 405 16.47 18.18 -8.46
N GLU A 406 17.31 18.53 -9.44
CA GLU A 406 16.97 19.52 -10.47
C GLU A 406 15.78 19.06 -11.32
N PHE A 407 15.75 17.77 -11.72
CA PHE A 407 14.61 17.20 -12.43
C PHE A 407 13.31 17.18 -11.59
N ARG A 408 13.42 17.28 -10.26
CA ARG A 408 12.27 17.44 -9.34
C ARG A 408 11.89 18.91 -9.12
N GLY A 409 12.49 19.84 -9.86
CA GLY A 409 12.29 21.28 -9.70
C GLY A 409 12.93 21.88 -8.45
N GLY A 410 13.75 21.10 -7.74
CA GLY A 410 14.45 21.54 -6.54
C GLY A 410 15.95 21.65 -6.72
N LYS A 411 16.67 21.67 -5.60
CA LYS A 411 18.12 21.77 -5.54
C LYS A 411 18.66 20.91 -4.41
N CYS A 412 19.75 20.19 -4.66
CA CYS A 412 20.61 19.67 -3.60
C CYS A 412 21.47 20.82 -3.06
N LEU A 413 21.34 21.11 -1.77
CA LEU A 413 22.10 22.16 -1.09
C LEU A 413 23.46 21.67 -0.58
N SER A 414 23.62 20.34 -0.46
CA SER A 414 24.88 19.73 -0.03
C SER A 414 25.91 19.77 -1.15
N GLU A 415 27.16 20.11 -0.79
CA GLU A 415 28.25 20.22 -1.76
C GLU A 415 28.94 18.88 -2.03
N LYS A 416 28.90 17.97 -1.05
CA LYS A 416 29.63 16.70 -1.04
C LYS A 416 28.74 15.57 -0.55
N MET A 417 29.02 14.38 -1.03
CA MET A 417 28.48 13.10 -0.60
C MET A 417 29.61 12.08 -0.80
N GLU A 418 29.80 11.18 0.16
CA GLU A 418 30.71 10.04 -0.04
C GLU A 418 30.13 9.16 -1.15
N LYS A 419 30.97 8.81 -2.13
CA LYS A 419 30.53 8.01 -3.27
C LYS A 419 30.02 6.65 -2.78
N GLY A 420 28.80 6.31 -3.18
CA GLY A 420 28.10 5.10 -2.78
C GLY A 420 27.34 5.18 -1.45
N ASP A 421 27.46 6.28 -0.70
CA ASP A 421 26.71 6.45 0.54
C ASP A 421 25.27 6.88 0.27
N LEU A 422 24.35 5.95 0.47
CA LEU A 422 22.93 6.18 0.24
C LEU A 422 22.15 6.55 1.51
N TYR A 423 22.80 6.64 2.67
CA TYR A 423 22.09 6.65 3.95
C TYR A 423 22.39 7.87 4.82
N ASP A 424 23.52 8.55 4.63
CA ASP A 424 23.73 9.85 5.26
C ASP A 424 22.82 10.92 4.66
N LYS A 425 22.37 11.83 5.53
CA LYS A 425 21.44 12.88 5.14
C LYS A 425 22.15 14.00 4.39
N LEU A 426 21.50 14.44 3.33
CA LEU A 426 21.86 15.63 2.58
C LEU A 426 20.74 16.67 2.71
N ALA A 427 21.12 17.94 2.66
CA ALA A 427 20.18 19.07 2.61
C ALA A 427 19.67 19.30 1.18
N PHE A 428 18.36 19.53 1.05
CA PHE A 428 17.66 19.81 -0.20
C PHE A 428 16.71 20.99 -0.07
N LYS A 429 16.34 21.59 -1.20
CA LYS A 429 15.30 22.60 -1.32
C LYS A 429 14.31 22.22 -2.42
N CYS A 430 13.02 22.17 -2.13
CA CYS A 430 12.00 21.86 -3.15
C CYS A 430 11.65 23.10 -4.00
N ALA A 431 10.82 22.91 -5.03
CA ALA A 431 10.41 23.97 -5.94
C ALA A 431 9.55 25.07 -5.27
N PHE A 432 8.98 24.79 -4.10
CA PHE A 432 8.25 25.76 -3.27
C PHE A 432 9.14 26.49 -2.26
N GLY A 433 10.43 26.14 -2.20
CA GLY A 433 11.39 26.79 -1.32
C GLY A 433 11.51 26.17 0.08
N HIS A 434 10.79 25.09 0.39
CA HIS A 434 10.98 24.35 1.64
C HIS A 434 12.35 23.67 1.65
N GLU A 435 13.08 23.80 2.75
CA GLU A 435 14.37 23.18 2.98
C GLU A 435 14.21 21.99 3.92
N PHE A 436 14.80 20.85 3.57
CA PHE A 436 14.66 19.61 4.32
C PHE A 436 15.88 18.71 4.14
N GLU A 437 16.03 17.76 5.06
CA GLU A 437 17.06 16.72 4.98
C GLU A 437 16.46 15.37 4.60
N ALA A 438 17.22 14.60 3.81
CA ALA A 438 16.88 13.24 3.44
C ALA A 438 18.12 12.45 3.02
N SER A 439 18.06 11.13 3.12
CA SER A 439 19.06 10.24 2.53
C SER A 439 18.87 10.09 1.01
N PRO A 440 19.94 9.83 0.24
CA PRO A 440 19.81 9.46 -1.17
C PRO A 440 18.91 8.24 -1.41
N ALA A 441 18.90 7.25 -0.52
CA ALA A 441 18.00 6.10 -0.60
C ALA A 441 16.53 6.53 -0.60
N LEU A 442 16.15 7.48 0.25
CA LEU A 442 14.78 8.01 0.30
C LEU A 442 14.38 8.71 -1.01
N ILE A 443 15.26 9.55 -1.54
CA ILE A 443 14.99 10.41 -2.70
C ILE A 443 15.04 9.63 -4.02
N LEU A 444 16.08 8.82 -4.22
CA LEU A 444 16.33 8.12 -5.48
C LEU A 444 15.61 6.78 -5.57
N LEU A 445 15.68 5.98 -4.49
CA LEU A 445 15.15 4.61 -4.49
C LEU A 445 13.73 4.53 -3.93
N GLY A 446 13.36 5.48 -3.07
CA GLY A 446 12.02 5.58 -2.50
C GLY A 446 11.05 6.42 -3.32
N GLY A 447 11.54 7.31 -4.19
CA GLY A 447 10.69 8.25 -4.93
C GLY A 447 10.00 9.29 -4.04
N HIS A 448 10.42 9.39 -2.78
CA HIS A 448 9.96 10.42 -1.85
C HIS A 448 10.60 11.76 -2.21
N TRP A 449 9.94 12.84 -1.80
CA TRP A 449 10.45 14.18 -2.03
C TRP A 449 10.34 15.08 -0.80
N CYS A 450 9.72 16.25 -0.91
CA CYS A 450 9.59 17.21 0.16
C CYS A 450 8.50 16.78 1.17
N PRO A 451 8.83 16.66 2.48
CA PRO A 451 7.84 16.30 3.50
C PRO A 451 6.76 17.36 3.68
N ASP A 452 7.06 18.65 3.46
CA ASP A 452 6.07 19.74 3.54
C ASP A 452 5.14 19.80 2.31
N CYS A 453 5.54 19.14 1.21
CA CYS A 453 4.68 18.96 0.04
C CYS A 453 3.87 17.66 0.11
N LEU A 454 4.08 16.85 1.17
CA LEU A 454 3.24 15.68 1.44
C LEU A 454 1.82 16.17 1.76
N PRO A 455 0.78 15.63 1.11
CA PRO A 455 -0.04 16.44 0.23
C PRO A 455 -1.24 17.08 0.92
N THR A 456 -1.17 17.35 2.21
CA THR A 456 -2.23 18.05 2.94
C THR A 456 -1.72 19.43 3.32
N PRO A 457 -2.27 20.52 2.75
CA PRO A 457 -3.37 20.58 1.77
C PRO A 457 -2.95 20.11 0.36
N TRP A 458 -3.91 19.60 -0.42
CA TRP A 458 -3.66 18.97 -1.72
C TRP A 458 -3.54 20.02 -2.82
N ASN A 459 -2.33 20.16 -3.38
CA ASN A 459 -2.02 21.14 -4.41
C ASN A 459 -1.17 20.53 -5.55
N TYR A 460 -1.56 19.36 -6.02
CA TYR A 460 -0.80 18.62 -7.03
C TYR A 460 -0.75 19.29 -8.39
N ASP A 461 -1.75 20.11 -8.74
CA ASP A 461 -1.70 20.91 -9.96
C ASP A 461 -0.55 21.94 -9.93
N ALA A 462 -0.28 22.54 -8.76
CA ALA A 462 0.86 23.43 -8.61
C ALA A 462 2.19 22.69 -8.49
N GLU A 463 2.22 21.50 -7.86
CA GLU A 463 3.42 20.66 -7.78
C GLU A 463 3.82 20.18 -9.18
N ALA A 464 2.90 19.63 -9.98
CA ALA A 464 3.19 19.15 -11.32
C ALA A 464 3.74 20.24 -12.25
N LYS A 465 3.32 21.50 -12.07
CA LYS A 465 3.83 22.65 -12.85
C LYS A 465 5.30 22.95 -12.56
N ARG A 466 5.80 22.57 -11.39
CA ARG A 466 7.14 22.90 -10.91
C ARG A 466 8.07 21.71 -10.78
N ASN A 467 7.52 20.51 -10.66
CA ASN A 467 8.23 19.26 -10.45
C ASN A 467 8.01 18.32 -11.65
N PRO A 468 8.91 18.34 -12.66
CA PRO A 468 8.83 17.45 -13.82
C PRO A 468 8.76 15.97 -13.47
N PHE A 469 9.47 15.54 -12.42
CA PHE A 469 9.43 14.16 -11.93
C PHE A 469 8.01 13.76 -11.50
N PHE A 470 7.32 14.59 -10.69
CA PHE A 470 5.93 14.35 -10.27
C PHE A 470 4.93 14.49 -11.43
N ALA A 471 5.15 15.45 -12.34
CA ALA A 471 4.28 15.67 -13.51
C ALA A 471 4.10 14.42 -14.39
N GLN A 472 5.09 13.52 -14.43
CA GLN A 472 5.00 12.25 -15.16
C GLN A 472 3.83 11.37 -14.71
N VAL A 473 3.38 11.50 -13.46
CA VAL A 473 2.28 10.70 -12.89
C VAL A 473 0.99 11.49 -12.67
N TRP A 474 1.02 12.78 -13.01
CA TRP A 474 -0.11 13.70 -12.90
C TRP A 474 -0.71 14.01 -14.28
N TYR A 475 0.08 14.57 -15.20
CA TYR A 475 -0.39 15.03 -16.50
C TYR A 475 -0.90 13.96 -17.48
N PRO A 476 -0.57 12.66 -17.35
CA PRO A 476 -1.27 11.63 -18.11
C PRO A 476 -2.74 11.47 -17.71
N LEU A 477 -3.12 11.92 -16.51
CA LEU A 477 -4.45 11.71 -15.92
C LEU A 477 -5.22 13.03 -15.68
N HIS A 478 -4.52 14.18 -15.71
CA HIS A 478 -5.04 15.51 -15.40
C HIS A 478 -4.67 16.53 -16.48
N ASP A 479 -5.57 17.48 -16.76
CA ASP A 479 -5.27 18.56 -17.70
C ASP A 479 -4.27 19.56 -17.07
N LYS A 480 -3.30 20.04 -17.85
CA LYS A 480 -2.24 20.95 -17.36
C LYS A 480 -2.78 22.29 -16.87
N ASN A 481 -3.98 22.68 -17.30
CA ASN A 481 -4.65 23.91 -16.92
C ASN A 481 -5.48 23.77 -15.64
N GLU A 482 -5.61 22.55 -15.09
CA GLU A 482 -6.22 22.35 -13.78
C GLU A 482 -5.46 23.18 -12.70
N ALA A 483 -6.23 23.60 -11.70
CA ALA A 483 -5.78 24.43 -10.58
C ALA A 483 -6.58 24.10 -9.32
N ASN A 484 -6.90 22.81 -9.15
CA ASN A 484 -7.60 22.29 -7.98
C ASN A 484 -6.72 22.42 -6.74
N TYR A 485 -7.37 22.79 -5.64
CA TYR A 485 -6.76 22.90 -4.33
C TYR A 485 -7.74 22.37 -3.29
N TYR A 486 -7.29 21.41 -2.48
CA TYR A 486 -8.15 20.76 -1.48
C TYR A 486 -7.57 20.96 -0.08
N GLU A 487 -8.29 21.70 0.76
CA GLU A 487 -7.92 21.90 2.16
C GLU A 487 -8.22 20.67 3.02
N ASP A 488 -7.67 20.59 4.23
CA ASP A 488 -7.98 19.53 5.20
C ASP A 488 -9.47 19.48 5.60
N THR A 489 -10.25 20.51 5.27
CA THR A 489 -11.70 20.52 5.47
C THR A 489 -12.43 19.52 4.59
N ILE A 490 -11.79 18.97 3.54
CA ILE A 490 -12.42 17.95 2.69
C ILE A 490 -12.82 16.68 3.44
N TYR A 491 -12.21 16.42 4.59
CA TYR A 491 -12.52 15.26 5.43
C TYR A 491 -13.74 15.45 6.37
N LYS A 492 -14.32 16.66 6.39
CA LYS A 492 -15.53 17.01 7.16
C LYS A 492 -16.77 16.87 6.29
#